data_AF-A0A1J5VIS8-F1
#
_entry.id   AF-A0A1J5VIS8-F1
#
_cell.length_a   1.000
_cell.length_b   1.000
_cell.length_c   1.000
_cell.angle_alpha   90.00
_cell.angle_beta   90.00
_cell.angle_gamma   90.00
#
_symmetry.space_group_name_H-M   'P 1'
#
loop_
_entity.id
_entity.type
_entity.pdbx_description
1 polymer ?
#
loop_
_entity_poly.entity_id
_entity_poly.type
_entity_poly.pdbx_seq_one_letter_code
_entity_poly.pdbx_strand_id
1 'polypeptide(L)'
;MLIVYFSSLTETTKRFVDKVRLPAQRIPLRRTDPAPIIDEPYVLICPTYGGGVSMTHVNTKPVPPQVIKFLNDEHNRSYIRGVIASGNSNFGTDYGLAGDVISEKCNVPYLFRFELLGTDDDVLRVRNQLIEHADRLGLLPLTPEQEEALESVGQLPGQENAQRLAQLREKYTNKYRNADR
;
A
#
# COMPACT_ATOMS: atom_id res chain seq x y z
N MET A 1 13.57 -6.22 -2.38
CA MET A 1 12.19 -6.13 -1.83
C MET A 1 11.22 -5.91 -2.97
N LEU A 2 10.17 -6.73 -3.10
CA LEU A 2 9.20 -6.64 -4.20
C LEU A 2 7.78 -6.32 -3.72
N ILE A 3 7.12 -5.39 -4.40
CA ILE A 3 5.68 -5.16 -4.31
C ILE A 3 5.02 -5.85 -5.51
N VAL A 4 4.01 -6.67 -5.26
CA VAL A 4 3.06 -7.08 -6.31
C VAL A 4 1.78 -6.31 -6.09
N TYR A 5 1.15 -5.77 -7.12
CA TYR A 5 -0.07 -5.00 -6.94
C TYR A 5 -1.07 -5.18 -8.07
N PHE A 6 -2.35 -4.99 -7.76
CA PHE A 6 -3.39 -4.84 -8.75
C PHE A 6 -3.92 -3.40 -8.78
N SER A 7 -4.28 -2.93 -9.97
CA SER A 7 -4.89 -1.62 -10.15
C SER A 7 -5.82 -1.67 -11.37
N SER A 8 -7.05 -1.20 -11.22
CA SER A 8 -8.02 -1.13 -12.33
C SER A 8 -7.68 0.01 -13.30
N LEU A 9 -8.62 0.29 -14.21
CA LEU A 9 -8.57 1.39 -15.18
C LEU A 9 -8.42 2.78 -14.53
N THR A 10 -8.88 2.97 -13.29
CA THR A 10 -8.71 4.26 -12.59
C THR A 10 -7.28 4.49 -12.11
N GLU A 11 -6.47 3.43 -12.11
CA GLU A 11 -5.04 3.44 -11.77
C GLU A 11 -4.71 3.99 -10.37
N THR A 12 -5.68 4.05 -9.47
CA THR A 12 -5.52 4.69 -8.16
C THR A 12 -4.43 4.01 -7.33
N THR A 13 -4.47 2.67 -7.23
CA THR A 13 -3.44 1.89 -6.54
C THR A 13 -2.09 1.98 -7.24
N LYS A 14 -2.07 2.00 -8.58
CA LYS A 14 -0.83 2.19 -9.36
C LYS A 14 -0.14 3.49 -8.97
N ARG A 15 -0.89 4.61 -8.91
CA ARG A 15 -0.34 5.92 -8.52
C ARG A 15 0.21 5.91 -7.09
N PHE A 16 -0.42 5.19 -6.16
CA PHE A 16 0.14 5.00 -4.82
C PHE A 16 1.46 4.24 -4.87
N VAL A 17 1.51 3.09 -5.55
CA VAL A 17 2.72 2.27 -5.68
C VAL A 17 3.85 3.03 -6.35
N ASP A 18 3.56 3.81 -7.39
CA ASP A 18 4.55 4.67 -8.06
C ASP A 18 5.17 5.69 -7.08
N LYS A 19 4.40 6.21 -6.12
CA LYS A 19 4.90 7.09 -5.05
C LYS A 19 5.69 6.34 -3.98
N VAL A 20 5.42 5.06 -3.73
CA VAL A 20 6.18 4.24 -2.77
C VAL A 20 7.62 4.03 -3.24
N ARG A 21 7.89 4.02 -4.56
CA ARG A 21 9.25 3.96 -5.15
C ARG A 21 10.04 2.70 -4.79
N LEU A 22 9.36 1.62 -4.41
CA LEU A 22 9.97 0.30 -4.28
C LEU A 22 9.75 -0.51 -5.57
N PRO A 23 10.60 -1.52 -5.86
CA PRO A 23 10.40 -2.41 -6.98
C PRO A 23 8.98 -2.99 -6.99
N ALA A 24 8.30 -2.93 -8.13
CA ALA A 24 6.90 -3.30 -8.21
C ALA A 24 6.51 -4.01 -9.51
N GLN A 25 5.74 -5.08 -9.37
CA GLN A 25 5.17 -5.84 -10.48
C GLN A 25 3.64 -5.73 -10.47
N ARG A 26 3.05 -5.35 -11.61
CA ARG A 26 1.59 -5.21 -11.75
C ARG A 26 0.96 -6.54 -12.17
N ILE A 27 -0.10 -6.94 -11.47
CA ILE A 27 -1.02 -7.99 -11.91
C ILE A 27 -1.84 -7.43 -13.09
N PRO A 28 -1.90 -8.14 -14.25
CA PRO A 28 -2.58 -7.66 -15.44
C PRO A 28 -4.03 -7.25 -15.22
N LEU A 29 -4.46 -6.23 -15.96
CA LEU A 29 -5.81 -5.72 -15.87
C LEU A 29 -6.84 -6.74 -16.37
N ARG A 30 -6.59 -7.39 -17.51
CA ARG A 30 -7.52 -8.36 -18.09
C ARG A 30 -7.26 -9.73 -17.47
N ARG A 31 -8.33 -10.42 -17.09
CA ARG A 31 -8.24 -11.78 -16.51
C ARG A 31 -7.69 -12.81 -17.48
N THR A 32 -7.80 -12.56 -18.79
CA THR A 32 -7.30 -13.43 -19.86
C THR A 32 -5.80 -13.33 -20.03
N ASP A 33 -5.19 -12.22 -19.61
CA ASP A 33 -3.75 -12.02 -19.73
C ASP A 33 -3.04 -12.98 -18.77
N PRO A 34 -1.85 -13.48 -19.16
CA PRO A 34 -1.05 -14.35 -18.30
C PRO A 34 -0.62 -13.56 -17.06
N ALA A 35 -0.90 -14.12 -15.88
CA ALA A 35 -0.42 -13.53 -14.64
C ALA A 35 1.11 -13.66 -14.58
N PRO A 36 1.83 -12.68 -13.99
CA PRO A 36 3.27 -12.81 -13.80
C PRO A 36 3.57 -13.99 -12.89
N ILE A 37 4.67 -14.68 -13.18
CA ILE A 37 5.29 -15.63 -12.25
C ILE A 37 6.23 -14.83 -11.37
N ILE A 38 6.13 -15.01 -10.07
CA ILE A 38 6.94 -14.31 -9.07
C ILE A 38 7.82 -15.33 -8.38
N ASP A 39 9.14 -15.16 -8.48
CA ASP A 39 10.15 -16.10 -7.97
C ASP A 39 10.89 -15.57 -6.73
N GLU A 40 10.39 -14.49 -6.14
CA GLU A 40 10.95 -13.88 -4.93
C GLU A 40 9.87 -13.45 -3.93
N PRO A 41 10.18 -13.36 -2.62
CA PRO A 41 9.24 -12.91 -1.62
C PRO A 41 8.70 -11.50 -1.87
N TYR A 42 7.37 -11.33 -1.75
CA TYR A 42 6.72 -10.04 -2.04
C TYR A 42 5.63 -9.66 -1.03
N VAL A 43 5.31 -8.36 -0.99
CA VAL A 43 4.11 -7.82 -0.34
C VAL A 43 3.07 -7.49 -1.41
N LEU A 44 1.82 -7.92 -1.19
CA LEU A 44 0.70 -7.65 -2.08
C LEU A 44 0.00 -6.33 -1.72
N ILE A 45 -0.18 -5.43 -2.69
CA ILE A 45 -1.04 -4.25 -2.55
C ILE A 45 -2.32 -4.45 -3.38
N CYS A 46 -3.46 -4.55 -2.70
CA CYS A 46 -4.74 -4.91 -3.30
C CYS A 46 -5.83 -3.86 -3.04
N PRO A 47 -6.50 -3.32 -4.06
CA PRO A 47 -7.71 -2.53 -3.83
C PRO A 47 -8.87 -3.41 -3.35
N THR A 48 -9.74 -2.83 -2.55
CA THR A 48 -11.00 -3.45 -2.12
C THR A 48 -12.13 -3.02 -3.06
N TYR A 49 -12.84 -4.00 -3.62
CA TYR A 49 -14.06 -3.76 -4.41
C TYR A 49 -15.30 -4.29 -3.70
N GLY A 50 -16.48 -3.94 -4.22
CA GLY A 50 -17.74 -4.42 -3.64
C GLY A 50 -18.00 -3.95 -2.20
N GLY A 51 -17.61 -2.71 -1.84
CA GLY A 51 -18.02 -2.12 -0.56
C GLY A 51 -19.51 -1.74 -0.55
N GLY A 52 -20.09 -1.60 0.65
CA GLY A 52 -21.49 -1.19 0.87
C GLY A 52 -22.41 -2.34 1.25
N VAL A 53 -21.85 -3.46 1.72
CA VAL A 53 -22.58 -4.71 2.02
C VAL A 53 -23.20 -4.71 3.39
N SER A 54 -22.53 -4.12 4.37
CA SER A 54 -23.16 -3.82 5.67
C SER A 54 -24.46 -3.00 5.51
N MET A 55 -24.63 -2.33 4.36
CA MET A 55 -25.84 -1.58 3.99
C MET A 55 -26.81 -2.32 3.05
N THR A 56 -26.38 -3.36 2.32
CA THR A 56 -27.17 -3.97 1.22
C THR A 56 -27.37 -5.49 1.31
N HIS A 57 -26.70 -6.20 2.22
CA HIS A 57 -26.80 -7.67 2.43
C HIS A 57 -26.52 -8.56 1.20
N VAL A 58 -25.90 -8.04 0.14
CA VAL A 58 -25.48 -8.84 -1.03
C VAL A 58 -24.04 -9.28 -0.85
N ASN A 59 -23.77 -10.59 -1.00
CA ASN A 59 -22.44 -11.19 -0.89
C ASN A 59 -21.48 -10.56 -1.91
N THR A 60 -20.60 -9.66 -1.48
CA THR A 60 -19.58 -9.09 -2.35
C THR A 60 -18.26 -9.83 -2.23
N LYS A 61 -17.56 -9.88 -3.36
CA LYS A 61 -16.22 -10.44 -3.46
C LYS A 61 -15.24 -9.27 -3.32
N PRO A 62 -14.68 -9.00 -2.12
CA PRO A 62 -13.87 -7.80 -1.89
C PRO A 62 -12.56 -7.81 -2.65
N VAL A 63 -12.05 -9.02 -2.93
CA VAL A 63 -10.81 -9.24 -3.67
C VAL A 63 -11.10 -9.25 -5.17
N PRO A 64 -10.38 -8.44 -5.98
CA PRO A 64 -10.52 -8.47 -7.44
C PRO A 64 -10.26 -9.87 -8.02
N PRO A 65 -11.03 -10.34 -9.02
CA PRO A 65 -10.88 -11.69 -9.56
C PRO A 65 -9.51 -11.94 -10.21
N GLN A 66 -8.80 -10.90 -10.65
CA GLN A 66 -7.41 -10.97 -11.13
C GLN A 66 -6.46 -11.37 -10.01
N VAL A 67 -6.63 -10.78 -8.82
CA VAL A 67 -5.85 -11.10 -7.62
C VAL A 67 -6.17 -12.52 -7.14
N ILE A 68 -7.45 -12.91 -7.18
CA ILE A 68 -7.85 -14.30 -6.87
C ILE A 68 -7.16 -15.29 -7.83
N LYS A 69 -7.20 -15.03 -9.15
CA LYS A 69 -6.52 -15.89 -10.13
C LYS A 69 -5.02 -15.99 -9.85
N PHE A 70 -4.37 -14.86 -9.54
CA PHE A 70 -2.95 -14.80 -9.21
C PHE A 70 -2.61 -15.58 -7.94
N LEU A 71 -3.40 -15.47 -6.87
CA LEU A 71 -3.17 -16.18 -5.59
C LEU A 71 -3.66 -17.64 -5.60
N ASN A 72 -4.44 -18.05 -6.59
CA ASN A 72 -4.81 -19.45 -6.78
C ASN A 72 -3.66 -20.28 -7.38
N ASP A 73 -2.68 -19.61 -8.01
CA ASP A 73 -1.41 -20.23 -8.36
C ASP A 73 -0.59 -20.44 -7.08
N GLU A 74 -0.27 -21.70 -6.76
CA GLU A 74 0.40 -22.05 -5.51
C GLU A 74 1.85 -21.56 -5.46
N HIS A 75 2.51 -21.48 -6.61
CA HIS A 75 3.88 -20.95 -6.71
C HIS A 75 3.87 -19.49 -6.31
N ASN A 76 3.05 -18.66 -6.97
CA ASN A 76 2.91 -17.25 -6.62
C ASN A 76 2.43 -17.04 -5.19
N ARG A 77 1.49 -17.87 -4.71
CA ARG A 77 1.00 -17.78 -3.32
C ARG A 77 2.09 -18.10 -2.30
N SER A 78 3.03 -18.99 -2.61
CA SER A 78 4.10 -19.38 -1.68
C SER A 78 5.09 -18.24 -1.36
N TYR A 79 5.16 -17.22 -2.22
CA TYR A 79 6.04 -16.07 -2.06
C TYR A 79 5.41 -14.86 -1.38
N ILE A 80 4.10 -14.85 -1.11
CA ILE A 80 3.48 -13.73 -0.38
C ILE A 80 4.00 -13.68 1.06
N ARG A 81 4.31 -12.46 1.55
CA ARG A 81 4.80 -12.20 2.92
C ARG A 81 3.93 -11.25 3.72
N GLY A 82 2.98 -10.59 3.08
CA GLY A 82 2.04 -9.69 3.71
C GLY A 82 1.12 -9.06 2.68
N VAL A 83 0.03 -8.47 3.17
CA VAL A 83 -0.93 -7.74 2.33
C VAL A 83 -1.14 -6.34 2.87
N ILE A 84 -1.29 -5.38 1.95
CA ILE A 84 -1.74 -4.01 2.21
C ILE A 84 -2.98 -3.79 1.35
N ALA A 85 -4.03 -3.20 1.92
CA ALA A 85 -5.26 -2.96 1.18
C ALA A 85 -5.50 -1.47 0.92
N SER A 86 -5.97 -1.12 -0.27
CA SER A 86 -6.54 0.20 -0.52
C SER A 86 -8.06 0.14 -0.51
N GLY A 87 -8.70 1.26 -0.18
CA GLY A 87 -10.16 1.36 -0.15
C GLY A 87 -10.64 2.80 0.00
N ASN A 88 -11.85 2.94 0.51
CA ASN A 88 -12.46 4.21 0.86
C ASN A 88 -13.24 4.03 2.16
N SER A 89 -12.96 4.87 3.16
CA SER A 89 -13.56 4.85 4.50
C SER A 89 -15.07 5.09 4.49
N ASN A 90 -15.61 5.69 3.42
CA ASN A 90 -17.05 5.82 3.20
C ASN A 90 -17.78 4.47 3.18
N PHE A 91 -17.07 3.35 3.02
CA PHE A 91 -17.61 2.00 3.10
C PHE A 91 -17.63 1.41 4.52
N GLY A 92 -17.28 2.20 5.54
CA GLY A 92 -17.40 1.82 6.95
C GLY A 92 -16.62 0.56 7.29
N THR A 93 -17.33 -0.47 7.79
CA THR A 93 -16.74 -1.77 8.15
C THR A 93 -16.10 -2.50 6.98
N ASP A 94 -16.52 -2.20 5.74
CA ASP A 94 -15.99 -2.86 4.54
C ASP A 94 -14.70 -2.17 4.03
N TYR A 95 -14.26 -1.10 4.70
CA TYR A 95 -13.04 -0.39 4.34
C TYR A 95 -11.79 -1.26 4.53
N GLY A 96 -11.20 -1.68 3.40
CA GLY A 96 -9.98 -2.49 3.39
C GLY A 96 -10.24 -4.00 3.49
N LEU A 97 -11.50 -4.45 3.41
CA LEU A 97 -11.89 -5.86 3.61
C LEU A 97 -11.14 -6.88 2.72
N ALA A 98 -10.62 -6.46 1.57
CA ALA A 98 -9.78 -7.34 0.75
C ALA A 98 -8.49 -7.77 1.49
N GLY A 99 -7.95 -6.90 2.34
CA GLY A 99 -6.78 -7.20 3.18
C GLY A 99 -7.06 -8.30 4.19
N ASP A 100 -8.18 -8.21 4.92
CA ASP A 100 -8.59 -9.23 5.88
C ASP A 100 -8.76 -10.60 5.20
N VAL A 101 -9.51 -10.64 4.09
CA VAL A 101 -9.77 -11.88 3.34
C VAL A 101 -8.48 -12.53 2.83
N ILE A 102 -7.54 -11.73 2.30
CA ILE A 102 -6.26 -12.26 1.82
C ILE A 102 -5.39 -12.71 2.99
N SER A 103 -5.32 -11.91 4.06
CA SER A 103 -4.52 -12.19 5.25
C SER A 103 -4.91 -13.52 5.88
N GLU A 104 -6.21 -13.74 6.11
CA GLU A 104 -6.74 -14.99 6.67
C GLU A 104 -6.49 -16.18 5.74
N LYS A 105 -6.78 -16.03 4.44
CA LYS A 105 -6.72 -17.14 3.49
C LYS A 105 -5.30 -17.56 3.12
N CYS A 106 -4.36 -16.61 3.12
CA CYS A 106 -2.95 -16.86 2.81
C CYS A 106 -2.08 -17.02 4.06
N ASN A 107 -2.64 -16.82 5.26
CA ASN A 107 -1.91 -16.85 6.53
C ASN A 107 -0.69 -15.91 6.55
N VAL A 108 -0.89 -14.67 6.11
CA VAL A 108 0.14 -13.61 6.07
C VAL A 108 -0.36 -12.36 6.79
N PRO A 109 0.51 -11.53 7.39
CA PRO A 109 0.08 -10.34 8.11
C PRO A 109 -0.64 -9.32 7.21
N TYR A 110 -1.72 -8.73 7.74
CA TYR A 110 -2.33 -7.53 7.19
C TYR A 110 -1.54 -6.30 7.68
N LEU A 111 -0.65 -5.79 6.84
CA LEU A 111 0.38 -4.83 7.23
C LEU A 111 -0.17 -3.40 7.36
N PHE A 112 -1.03 -2.99 6.44
CA PHE A 112 -1.51 -1.61 6.40
C PHE A 112 -2.75 -1.45 5.51
N ARG A 113 -3.48 -0.35 5.70
CA ARG A 113 -4.52 0.09 4.76
C ARG A 113 -4.47 1.59 4.54
N PHE A 114 -4.79 2.02 3.32
CA PHE A 114 -4.83 3.43 2.94
C PHE A 114 -6.04 3.74 2.08
N GLU A 115 -6.37 5.03 1.92
CA GLU A 115 -7.53 5.47 1.15
C GLU A 115 -7.14 5.99 -0.23
N LEU A 116 -7.88 5.56 -1.26
CA LEU A 116 -7.77 6.07 -2.63
C LEU A 116 -6.30 6.12 -3.11
N LEU A 117 -5.77 7.34 -3.31
CA LEU A 117 -4.41 7.60 -3.81
C LEU A 117 -3.31 7.47 -2.75
N GLY A 118 -3.71 7.29 -1.48
CA GLY A 118 -2.89 7.43 -0.29
C GLY A 118 -2.35 8.86 -0.10
N THR A 119 -2.19 9.26 1.15
CA THR A 119 -1.48 10.48 1.54
C THR A 119 0.02 10.30 1.41
N ASP A 120 0.79 11.39 1.51
CA ASP A 120 2.25 11.29 1.54
C ASP A 120 2.74 10.56 2.81
N ASP A 121 2.02 10.69 3.92
CA ASP A 121 2.30 9.97 5.16
C ASP A 121 2.06 8.46 4.98
N ASP A 122 1.00 8.06 4.27
CA ASP A 122 0.75 6.65 3.94
C ASP A 122 1.90 6.07 3.11
N VAL A 123 2.39 6.84 2.13
CA VAL A 123 3.52 6.45 1.27
C VAL A 123 4.79 6.27 2.09
N LEU A 124 5.14 7.26 2.92
CA LEU A 124 6.32 7.20 3.79
C LEU A 124 6.23 6.04 4.77
N ARG A 125 5.06 5.85 5.40
CA ARG A 125 4.83 4.78 6.35
C ARG A 125 4.99 3.41 5.70
N VAL A 126 4.35 3.17 4.55
CA VAL A 126 4.49 1.89 3.83
C VAL A 126 5.94 1.65 3.44
N ARG A 127 6.61 2.65 2.85
CA ARG A 127 8.01 2.51 2.44
C ARG A 127 8.91 2.16 3.62
N ASN A 128 8.88 2.96 4.68
CA ASN A 128 9.77 2.79 5.83
C ASN A 128 9.50 1.46 6.54
N GLN A 129 8.23 1.11 6.76
CA GLN A 129 7.88 -0.13 7.45
C GLN A 129 8.27 -1.38 6.65
N LEU A 130 8.20 -1.34 5.32
CA LEU A 130 8.69 -2.45 4.50
C LEU A 130 10.21 -2.58 4.53
N ILE A 131 10.95 -1.46 4.49
CA ILE A 131 12.42 -1.44 4.62
C ILE A 131 12.85 -1.93 6.00
N GLU A 132 12.33 -1.32 7.07
CA GLU A 132 12.71 -1.58 8.46
C GLU A 132 12.38 -3.01 8.92
N HIS A 133 11.40 -3.66 8.29
CA HIS A 133 10.95 -5.00 8.65
C HIS A 133 11.18 -6.04 7.55
N ALA A 134 12.03 -5.75 6.56
CA ALA A 134 12.32 -6.65 5.45
C ALA A 134 12.73 -8.04 5.94
N ASP A 135 13.69 -8.13 6.85
CA ASP A 135 14.19 -9.39 7.42
C ASP A 135 13.09 -10.17 8.14
N ARG A 136 12.29 -9.49 8.98
CA ARG A 136 11.19 -10.11 9.72
C ARG A 136 10.10 -10.65 8.79
N LEU A 137 9.86 -9.95 7.68
CA LEU A 137 8.92 -10.37 6.65
C LEU A 137 9.52 -11.40 5.69
N GLY A 138 10.81 -11.73 5.80
CA GLY A 138 11.49 -12.62 4.87
C GLY A 138 11.52 -12.07 3.44
N LEU A 139 11.57 -10.74 3.30
CA LEU A 139 11.76 -10.05 2.02
C LEU A 139 13.24 -10.00 1.69
N LEU A 140 13.58 -10.06 0.40
CA LEU A 140 14.94 -9.76 -0.04
C LEU A 140 15.22 -8.27 0.18
N PRO A 141 16.44 -7.87 0.60
CA PRO A 141 16.80 -6.46 0.72
C PRO A 141 16.74 -5.75 -0.64
N LEU A 142 16.89 -4.42 -0.64
CA LEU A 142 17.11 -3.68 -1.88
C LEU A 142 18.53 -3.95 -2.38
N THR A 143 18.73 -3.88 -3.69
CA THR A 143 20.08 -3.83 -4.25
C THR A 143 20.66 -2.43 -4.08
N PRO A 144 21.99 -2.25 -4.09
CA PRO A 144 22.61 -0.92 -4.00
C PRO A 144 22.08 0.07 -5.05
N GLU A 145 21.80 -0.41 -6.26
CA GLU A 145 21.23 0.43 -7.34
C GLU A 145 19.80 0.87 -7.04
N GLN A 146 19.02 0.03 -6.36
CA GLN A 146 17.66 0.36 -5.93
C GLN A 146 17.66 1.33 -4.75
N GLU A 147 18.63 1.22 -3.84
CA GLU A 147 18.82 2.16 -2.73
C GLU A 147 19.22 3.54 -3.26
N GLU A 148 20.21 3.61 -4.15
CA GLU A 148 20.64 4.86 -4.80
C GLU A 148 19.50 5.50 -5.61
N ALA A 149 18.73 4.70 -6.35
CA ALA A 149 17.54 5.17 -7.07
C ALA A 149 16.47 5.73 -6.12
N LEU A 150 16.35 5.18 -4.90
CA LEU A 150 15.42 5.67 -3.90
C LEU A 150 15.90 7.00 -3.26
N GLU A 151 17.20 7.12 -2.99
CA GLU A 151 17.82 8.32 -2.41
C GLU A 151 17.86 9.51 -3.38
N SER A 152 18.13 9.25 -4.66
CA SER A 152 18.28 10.29 -5.69
C SER A 152 16.98 11.03 -6.05
N VAL A 153 15.82 10.49 -5.70
CA VAL A 153 14.51 11.10 -5.97
C VAL A 153 14.19 12.25 -5.01
N GLY A 154 15.03 12.49 -4.00
CA GLY A 154 14.82 13.53 -3.00
C GLY A 154 13.68 13.21 -2.03
N GLN A 155 13.49 14.05 -1.01
CA GLN A 155 12.46 13.85 0.01
C GLN A 155 11.06 13.98 -0.62
N LEU A 156 10.13 13.09 -0.22
CA LEU A 156 8.72 13.24 -0.58
C LEU A 156 8.20 14.58 -0.02
N PRO A 157 7.32 15.30 -0.74
CA PRO A 157 6.83 16.63 -0.35
C PRO A 157 6.19 16.69 1.05
N GLY A 158 5.72 15.56 1.59
CA GLY A 158 5.24 15.45 2.96
C GLY A 158 6.26 15.83 4.05
N GLN A 159 7.56 15.59 3.84
CA GLN A 159 8.59 15.93 4.84
C GLN A 159 8.81 17.46 4.94
N GLU A 160 8.79 18.17 3.81
CA GLU A 160 8.82 19.65 3.76
C GLU A 160 7.56 20.26 4.37
N ASN A 161 6.38 19.69 4.08
CA ASN A 161 5.11 20.19 4.60
C ASN A 161 4.99 20.02 6.12
N ALA A 162 5.47 18.89 6.68
CA ALA A 162 5.46 18.65 8.12
C ALA A 162 6.41 19.61 8.87
N GLN A 163 7.61 19.85 8.32
CA GLN A 163 8.55 20.84 8.87
C GLN A 163 8.00 22.26 8.76
N ARG A 164 7.37 22.62 7.63
CA ARG A 164 6.71 23.91 7.44
C ARG A 164 5.52 24.10 8.38
N LEU A 165 4.72 23.06 8.63
CA LEU A 165 3.64 23.09 9.63
C LEU A 165 4.20 23.22 11.06
N ALA A 166 5.29 22.53 11.39
CA ALA A 166 5.94 22.64 12.69
C ALA A 166 6.51 24.05 12.91
N GLN A 167 7.20 24.62 11.92
CA GLN A 167 7.70 25.99 11.93
C GLN A 167 6.56 27.02 12.01
N LEU A 168 5.46 26.80 11.29
CA LEU A 168 4.27 27.65 11.40
C LEU A 168 3.65 27.56 12.80
N ARG A 169 3.47 26.36 13.36
CA ARG A 169 2.95 26.15 14.72
C ARG A 169 3.82 26.85 15.76
N GLU A 170 5.14 26.75 15.66
CA GLU A 170 6.08 27.41 16.56
C GLU A 170 6.00 28.95 16.43
N LYS A 171 5.94 29.46 15.19
CA LYS A 171 5.77 30.89 14.91
C LYS A 171 4.46 31.46 15.49
N TYR A 172 3.35 30.75 15.34
CA TYR A 172 2.07 31.19 15.90
C TYR A 172 2.05 31.07 17.43
N THR A 173 2.63 30.01 18.00
CA THR A 173 2.72 29.86 19.46
C THR A 173 3.52 31.00 20.10
N ASN A 174 4.64 31.39 19.48
CA ASN A 174 5.45 32.53 19.95
C ASN A 174 4.79 33.90 19.73
N LYS A 175 3.94 34.05 18.69
CA LYS A 175 3.17 35.28 18.45
C LYS A 175 2.14 35.54 19.56
N TYR A 176 1.48 34.50 20.06
CA TYR A 176 0.48 34.63 21.13
C TYR A 176 1.09 34.63 22.54
N ARG A 177 2.30 34.07 22.71
CA ARG A 177 3.02 34.10 23.99
C ARG A 177 3.60 35.48 24.34
N ASN A 178 3.79 36.35 23.34
CA ASN A 178 4.27 37.72 23.49
C ASN A 178 3.14 38.77 23.48
N ALA A 179 1.87 38.35 23.36
CA ALA A 179 0.71 39.25 23.37
C ALA A 179 0.09 39.44 24.77
N ASP A 180 0.48 38.61 25.75
CA ASP A 180 0.04 38.66 27.16
C ASP A 180 1.10 39.29 28.09
N ARG A 181 1.99 40.15 27.58
CA ARG A 181 2.93 40.97 28.38
C ARG A 181 2.74 42.46 28.11
#